data_AF-A0A0W8G743-F1
#
_entry.id   AF-A0A0W8G743-F1
#
_cell.length_a   1.000
_cell.length_b   1.000
_cell.length_c   1.000
_cell.angle_alpha   90.00
_cell.angle_beta   90.00
_cell.angle_gamma   90.00
#
_symmetry.space_group_name_H-M   'P 1'
#
loop_
_entity.id
_entity.type
_entity.pdbx_description
1 polymer ?
#
loop_
_entity_poly.entity_id
_entity_poly.type
_entity_poly.pdbx_seq_one_letter_code
_entity_poly.pdbx_strand_id
1 'polypeptide(L)'
;MTRRIRLRSWFPAFCIYLTAFVVVAFFNIEKITLWCEDRIEETHSSRILRTLRSVREFYRQSPAAPLLAKTDKTLAPFFHDTYKSMPVSGDAAAPGQPSRPEAEDPYETVLRPTIKDLRPMDQDRLLAALDGGETAPPALDFESGMPADPAVPPAEATLAASPEQEHATSLTQARLEPPHRILVVGDSLAIGLALSLRRAVNEYRDVTLIEEGKVSSGLANPKYFNWEKALQTFVEKYSPNMVVVMMGANDAKYINLNEKPREPGSPNKTWGEVFAMRMAAFLDIPAKRSLPVFWIGLPVMGDPVYAKQAQAMNDIVRTECGKYPNCRFLDTWNLLCDPEDTYAAFLKNDKGAKVKVRANDKIHFTVAGGDILAQSFFDQASRDVLFLEKSGQTADTAAGGPQTSPTGTP
;
A
#
# COMPACT_ATOMS: atom_id res chain seq x y z
N MET A 1 -23.76 -67.44 -0.85
CA MET A 1 -22.68 -66.73 -1.56
C MET A 1 -22.22 -65.55 -0.72
N THR A 2 -20.96 -65.50 -0.29
CA THR A 2 -20.41 -64.36 0.48
C THR A 2 -19.01 -64.03 -0.04
N ARG A 3 -18.92 -63.07 -0.96
CA ARG A 3 -17.64 -62.58 -1.48
C ARG A 3 -16.89 -61.81 -0.38
N ARG A 4 -15.87 -62.44 0.21
CA ARG A 4 -14.86 -61.73 1.02
C ARG A 4 -14.06 -60.81 0.08
N ILE A 5 -14.33 -59.50 0.14
CA ILE A 5 -13.54 -58.49 -0.56
C ILE A 5 -12.14 -58.46 0.06
N ARG A 6 -11.10 -58.79 -0.72
CA ARG A 6 -9.71 -58.75 -0.27
C ARG A 6 -9.22 -57.29 -0.20
N LEU A 7 -9.18 -56.71 1.01
CA LEU A 7 -8.61 -55.39 1.33
C LEU A 7 -7.07 -55.31 1.16
N ARG A 8 -6.51 -55.78 0.05
CA ARG A 8 -5.04 -55.99 -0.11
C ARG A 8 -4.40 -55.26 -1.31
N SER A 9 -5.10 -54.32 -1.97
CA SER A 9 -4.56 -53.55 -3.10
C SER A 9 -4.09 -52.13 -2.76
N TRP A 10 -4.61 -51.51 -1.71
CA TRP A 10 -4.31 -50.09 -1.43
C TRP A 10 -3.00 -49.84 -0.68
N PHE A 11 -2.52 -50.79 0.12
CA PHE A 11 -1.31 -50.57 0.95
C PHE A 11 -0.03 -50.29 0.12
N PRO A 12 0.28 -51.02 -0.99
CA PRO A 12 1.44 -50.71 -1.82
C PRO A 12 1.30 -49.33 -2.50
N ALA A 13 0.11 -48.98 -3.00
CA ALA A 13 -0.16 -47.68 -3.62
C ALA A 13 -0.03 -46.53 -2.60
N PHE A 14 -0.51 -46.74 -1.37
CA PHE A 14 -0.35 -45.80 -0.26
C PHE A 14 1.12 -45.59 0.10
N CYS A 15 1.93 -46.65 0.19
CA CYS A 15 3.37 -46.54 0.44
C CYS A 15 4.11 -45.79 -0.68
N ILE A 16 3.74 -46.03 -1.95
CA ILE A 16 4.31 -45.28 -3.09
C ILE A 16 3.92 -43.80 -3.00
N TYR A 17 2.65 -43.49 -2.74
CA TYR A 17 2.17 -42.12 -2.60
C TYR A 17 2.83 -41.39 -1.43
N LEU A 18 2.93 -42.04 -0.26
CA LEU A 18 3.60 -41.48 0.91
C LEU A 18 5.09 -41.23 0.64
N THR A 19 5.77 -42.14 -0.07
CA THR A 19 7.17 -41.95 -0.47
C THR A 19 7.33 -40.77 -1.43
N ALA A 20 6.48 -40.67 -2.46
CA ALA A 20 6.49 -39.54 -3.38
C ALA A 20 6.18 -38.21 -2.68
N PHE A 21 5.20 -38.19 -1.77
CA PHE A 21 4.85 -37.02 -0.97
C PHE A 21 6.02 -36.58 -0.06
N VAL A 22 6.64 -37.52 0.67
CA VAL A 22 7.82 -37.23 1.51
C VAL A 22 8.96 -36.68 0.66
N VAL A 23 9.24 -37.27 -0.51
CA VAL A 23 10.27 -36.80 -1.43
C VAL A 23 9.99 -35.37 -1.93
N VAL A 24 8.76 -35.09 -2.38
CA VAL A 24 8.35 -33.74 -2.83
C VAL A 24 8.38 -32.72 -1.68
N ALA A 25 7.99 -33.11 -0.47
CA ALA A 25 8.07 -32.27 0.72
C ALA A 25 9.53 -31.99 1.12
N PHE A 26 10.43 -32.98 1.02
CA PHE A 26 11.87 -32.80 1.24
C PHE A 26 12.49 -31.85 0.21
N PHE A 27 12.12 -31.99 -1.08
CA PHE A 27 12.55 -31.09 -2.16
C PHE A 27 11.98 -29.67 -2.05
N ASN A 28 10.95 -29.45 -1.24
CA ASN A 28 10.39 -28.12 -1.00
C ASN A 28 10.53 -27.68 0.46
N ILE A 29 11.38 -28.33 1.26
CA ILE A 29 11.42 -28.14 2.71
C ILE A 29 11.73 -26.69 3.11
N GLU A 30 12.60 -25.99 2.38
CA GLU A 30 12.86 -24.55 2.57
C GLU A 30 11.58 -23.72 2.44
N LYS A 31 10.82 -23.96 1.36
CA LYS A 31 9.61 -23.21 0.98
C LYS A 31 8.44 -23.56 1.90
N ILE A 32 8.28 -24.84 2.25
CA ILE A 32 7.28 -25.33 3.20
C ILE A 32 7.58 -24.77 4.59
N THR A 33 8.85 -24.76 5.02
CA THR A 33 9.20 -24.20 6.34
C THR A 33 8.95 -22.70 6.38
N LEU A 34 9.32 -21.94 5.35
CA LEU A 34 9.00 -20.50 5.27
C LEU A 34 7.48 -20.24 5.23
N TRP A 35 6.72 -21.01 4.44
CA TRP A 35 5.26 -20.89 4.35
C TRP A 35 4.56 -21.26 5.67
N CYS A 36 5.09 -22.24 6.42
CA CYS A 36 4.63 -22.57 7.76
C CYS A 36 5.06 -21.52 8.80
N GLU A 37 6.28 -20.99 8.73
CA GLU A 37 6.76 -19.92 9.62
C GLU A 37 5.98 -18.59 9.41
N ASP A 38 5.41 -18.37 8.22
CA ASP A 38 4.53 -17.24 7.87
C ASP A 38 3.06 -17.41 8.33
N ARG A 39 2.60 -18.66 8.55
CA ARG A 39 1.16 -18.99 8.78
C ARG A 39 0.84 -19.68 10.09
N ILE A 40 1.82 -20.23 10.78
CA ILE A 40 1.64 -20.89 12.07
C ILE A 40 2.12 -19.93 13.15
N GLU A 41 1.17 -19.39 13.93
CA GLU A 41 1.51 -18.60 15.10
C GLU A 41 2.35 -19.42 16.10
N GLU A 42 3.36 -18.80 16.70
CA GLU A 42 4.32 -19.49 17.58
C GLU A 42 3.65 -20.11 18.82
N THR A 43 2.45 -19.64 19.17
CA THR A 43 1.59 -20.11 20.27
C THR A 43 1.10 -21.55 20.09
N HIS A 44 0.72 -22.00 18.87
CA HIS A 44 -0.06 -23.23 18.73
C HIS A 44 0.66 -24.49 18.21
N SER A 45 1.85 -24.42 17.60
CA SER A 45 2.60 -25.65 17.28
C SER A 45 4.13 -25.54 17.23
N SER A 46 4.72 -25.02 18.31
CA SER A 46 6.19 -24.97 18.47
C SER A 46 6.92 -26.31 18.29
N ARG A 47 6.24 -27.47 18.41
CA ARG A 47 6.81 -28.79 18.05
C ARG A 47 6.89 -29.00 16.53
N ILE A 48 5.84 -28.67 15.78
CA ILE A 48 5.82 -28.83 14.32
C ILE A 48 6.85 -27.91 13.68
N LEU A 49 6.88 -26.62 14.07
CA LEU A 49 7.90 -25.69 13.58
C LEU A 49 9.32 -26.09 13.99
N ARG A 50 9.55 -26.61 15.20
CA ARG A 50 10.87 -27.17 15.57
C ARG A 50 11.25 -28.37 14.72
N THR A 51 10.35 -29.33 14.51
CA THR A 51 10.60 -30.48 13.65
C THR A 51 10.88 -30.06 12.20
N LEU A 52 10.12 -29.10 11.65
CA LEU A 52 10.38 -28.56 10.31
C LEU A 52 11.73 -27.83 10.24
N ARG A 53 12.08 -27.00 11.23
CA ARG A 53 13.40 -26.35 11.34
C ARG A 53 14.54 -27.38 11.43
N SER A 54 14.38 -28.44 12.23
CA SER A 54 15.37 -29.52 12.33
C SER A 54 15.50 -30.35 11.05
N VAL A 55 14.38 -30.61 10.34
CA VAL A 55 14.41 -31.31 9.05
C VAL A 55 14.99 -30.41 7.95
N ARG A 56 14.70 -29.09 7.95
CA ARG A 56 15.35 -28.09 7.09
C ARG A 56 16.85 -28.04 7.32
N GLU A 57 17.29 -28.03 8.57
CA GLU A 57 18.71 -27.97 8.92
C GLU A 57 19.44 -29.27 8.59
N PHE A 58 18.86 -30.44 8.91
CA PHE A 58 19.36 -31.74 8.46
C PHE A 58 19.44 -31.83 6.92
N TYR A 59 18.45 -31.27 6.22
CA TYR A 59 18.47 -31.17 4.77
C TYR A 59 19.63 -30.31 4.25
N ARG A 60 19.84 -29.10 4.82
CA ARG A 60 20.96 -28.20 4.48
C ARG A 60 22.33 -28.85 4.67
N GLN A 61 22.47 -29.67 5.71
CA GLN A 61 23.69 -30.42 6.00
C GLN A 61 23.85 -31.70 5.15
N SER A 62 22.83 -32.08 4.38
CA SER A 62 22.88 -33.26 3.52
C SER A 62 23.65 -33.02 2.21
N PRO A 63 24.26 -34.05 1.59
CA PRO A 63 24.86 -33.94 0.26
C PRO A 63 23.88 -33.54 -0.86
N ALA A 64 22.57 -33.60 -0.62
CA ALA A 64 21.54 -33.25 -1.58
C ALA A 64 21.25 -31.74 -1.66
N ALA A 65 21.57 -30.96 -0.61
CA ALA A 65 21.38 -29.51 -0.60
C ALA A 65 22.07 -28.76 -1.75
N PRO A 66 23.39 -28.97 -2.04
CA PRO A 66 24.03 -28.28 -3.17
C PRO A 66 23.49 -28.73 -4.53
N LEU A 67 23.00 -29.97 -4.66
CA LEU A 67 22.38 -30.46 -5.88
C LEU A 67 21.05 -29.72 -6.14
N LEU A 68 20.20 -29.55 -5.12
CA LEU A 68 18.96 -28.80 -5.26
C LEU A 68 19.21 -27.31 -5.42
N ALA A 69 20.15 -26.71 -4.68
CA ALA A 69 20.49 -25.29 -4.85
C ALA A 69 20.93 -24.98 -6.30
N LYS A 70 21.64 -25.91 -6.94
CA LYS A 70 21.95 -25.85 -8.37
C LYS A 70 20.69 -25.98 -9.24
N THR A 71 19.81 -26.94 -8.94
CA THR A 71 18.55 -27.16 -9.68
C THR A 71 17.58 -25.98 -9.55
N ASP A 72 17.30 -25.49 -8.34
CA ASP A 72 16.49 -24.29 -8.09
C ASP A 72 17.09 -23.07 -8.82
N LYS A 73 18.42 -22.89 -8.83
CA LYS A 73 19.09 -21.82 -9.60
C LYS A 73 18.96 -22.01 -11.12
N THR A 74 18.92 -23.23 -11.62
CA THR A 74 18.70 -23.55 -13.04
C THR A 74 17.22 -23.41 -13.45
N LEU A 75 16.29 -23.69 -12.55
CA LEU A 75 14.84 -23.59 -12.77
C LEU A 75 14.26 -22.20 -12.47
N ALA A 76 14.97 -21.36 -11.71
CA ALA A 76 14.55 -19.99 -11.37
C ALA A 76 14.12 -19.12 -12.58
N PRO A 77 14.71 -19.22 -13.79
CA PRO A 77 14.24 -18.49 -14.96
C PRO A 77 12.90 -18.97 -15.53
N PHE A 78 12.44 -20.16 -15.14
CA PHE A 78 11.21 -20.82 -15.64
C PHE A 78 10.02 -20.67 -14.69
N PHE A 79 10.22 -20.13 -13.49
CA PHE A 79 9.17 -19.79 -12.54
C PHE A 79 8.92 -18.27 -12.54
N HIS A 80 7.67 -17.87 -12.31
CA HIS A 80 7.28 -16.45 -12.32
C HIS A 80 7.83 -15.69 -11.10
N ASP A 81 7.98 -14.37 -11.20
CA ASP A 81 8.72 -13.54 -10.24
C ASP A 81 8.15 -13.53 -8.80
N THR A 82 6.95 -14.06 -8.59
CA THR A 82 6.39 -14.41 -7.26
C THR A 82 7.18 -15.49 -6.50
N TYR A 83 8.13 -16.15 -7.17
CA TYR A 83 8.78 -17.38 -6.69
C TYR A 83 10.31 -17.23 -6.54
N LYS A 84 10.76 -16.15 -5.90
CA LYS A 84 12.18 -15.97 -5.54
C LYS A 84 12.50 -16.55 -4.17
N SER A 85 13.16 -17.71 -4.18
CA SER A 85 13.91 -18.23 -3.04
C SER A 85 15.02 -17.24 -2.64
N MET A 86 14.98 -16.77 -1.40
CA MET A 86 16.08 -15.99 -0.80
C MET A 86 17.12 -16.97 -0.23
N PRO A 87 18.35 -17.02 -0.78
CA PRO A 87 19.45 -17.75 -0.15
C PRO A 87 19.96 -16.94 1.04
N VAL A 88 19.36 -17.11 2.22
CA VAL A 88 19.76 -16.39 3.44
C VAL A 88 20.85 -17.18 4.18
N SER A 89 22.09 -16.81 3.92
CA SER A 89 23.26 -17.14 4.73
C SER A 89 23.47 -16.08 5.82
N GLY A 90 23.31 -16.46 7.10
CA GLY A 90 23.66 -15.66 8.31
C GLY A 90 22.79 -14.40 8.52
N ASP A 91 22.30 -14.03 9.71
CA ASP A 91 22.74 -14.32 11.07
C ASP A 91 21.57 -14.29 12.08
N ALA A 92 21.82 -14.76 13.31
CA ALA A 92 20.79 -14.98 14.32
C ALA A 92 20.56 -13.78 15.27
N ALA A 93 19.31 -13.60 15.71
CA ALA A 93 18.95 -12.73 16.84
C ALA A 93 18.56 -13.58 18.08
N ALA A 94 18.94 -13.10 19.26
CA ALA A 94 18.89 -13.85 20.52
C ALA A 94 17.50 -13.85 21.21
N PRO A 95 17.21 -14.81 22.11
CA PRO A 95 15.87 -15.03 22.65
C PRO A 95 15.55 -14.20 23.90
N GLY A 96 14.31 -13.74 24.03
CA GLY A 96 13.80 -13.23 25.31
C GLY A 96 12.62 -12.26 25.24
N GLN A 97 11.41 -12.71 24.87
CA GLN A 97 10.16 -12.01 25.23
C GLN A 97 8.97 -12.99 25.31
N PRO A 98 8.02 -12.80 26.26
CA PRO A 98 6.94 -13.75 26.51
C PRO A 98 5.71 -13.58 25.60
N SER A 99 4.90 -14.63 25.52
CA SER A 99 3.70 -14.76 24.67
C SER A 99 2.57 -13.78 25.01
N ARG A 100 1.88 -13.28 23.97
CA ARG A 100 0.57 -12.61 24.07
C ARG A 100 -0.58 -13.60 23.74
N PRO A 101 -1.84 -13.35 24.19
CA PRO A 101 -2.98 -14.26 23.98
C PRO A 101 -3.44 -14.40 22.51
N GLU A 102 -4.28 -15.41 22.32
CA GLU A 102 -4.90 -15.90 21.08
C GLU A 102 -5.34 -14.78 20.11
N ALA A 103 -4.97 -14.95 18.83
CA ALA A 103 -5.31 -14.01 17.76
C ALA A 103 -6.62 -14.38 17.05
N GLU A 104 -7.38 -13.35 16.68
CA GLU A 104 -8.59 -13.45 15.87
C GLU A 104 -8.25 -13.60 14.36
N ASP A 105 -9.20 -14.10 13.57
CA ASP A 105 -9.00 -14.52 12.17
C ASP A 105 -8.39 -13.41 11.28
N PRO A 106 -7.18 -13.60 10.71
CA PRO A 106 -6.51 -12.59 9.90
C PRO A 106 -7.09 -12.42 8.48
N TYR A 107 -8.13 -13.18 8.10
CA TYR A 107 -8.73 -13.14 6.76
C TYR A 107 -10.06 -12.37 6.66
N GLU A 108 -10.48 -11.68 7.72
CA GLU A 108 -11.70 -10.88 7.66
C GLU A 108 -11.50 -9.59 6.84
N THR A 109 -12.39 -9.37 5.86
CA THR A 109 -12.43 -8.15 5.04
C THR A 109 -12.60 -6.91 5.92
N VAL A 110 -11.60 -6.04 5.90
CA VAL A 110 -11.70 -4.70 6.48
C VAL A 110 -12.57 -3.84 5.56
N LEU A 111 -13.88 -3.83 5.81
CA LEU A 111 -14.74 -2.75 5.34
C LEU A 111 -14.35 -1.44 6.06
N ARG A 112 -14.79 -0.30 5.51
CA ARG A 112 -14.37 1.03 5.95
C ARG A 112 -15.45 1.69 6.81
N PRO A 113 -15.08 2.46 7.86
CA PRO A 113 -15.89 3.61 8.24
C PRO A 113 -15.96 4.57 7.04
N THR A 114 -17.14 5.06 6.70
CA THR A 114 -17.34 5.80 5.46
C THR A 114 -16.60 7.14 5.53
N ILE A 115 -16.05 7.65 4.41
CA ILE A 115 -15.37 8.98 4.36
C ILE A 115 -16.23 10.13 4.93
N LYS A 116 -17.55 9.93 5.04
CA LYS A 116 -18.50 10.82 5.71
C LYS A 116 -18.20 11.06 7.21
N ASP A 117 -17.47 10.15 7.86
CA ASP A 117 -17.13 10.21 9.29
C ASP A 117 -15.71 10.75 9.55
N LEU A 118 -14.91 10.96 8.49
CA LEU A 118 -13.74 11.85 8.55
C LEU A 118 -14.24 13.28 8.68
N ARG A 119 -14.38 13.74 9.92
CA ARG A 119 -14.68 15.15 10.22
C ARG A 119 -13.66 16.02 9.48
N PRO A 120 -14.09 16.99 8.65
CA PRO A 120 -13.19 18.00 8.12
C PRO A 120 -12.43 18.65 9.27
N MET A 121 -11.13 18.85 9.11
CA MET A 121 -10.38 19.65 10.06
C MET A 121 -10.97 21.05 10.07
N ASP A 122 -11.46 21.46 11.24
CA ASP A 122 -12.06 22.76 11.48
C ASP A 122 -10.98 23.84 11.32
N GLN A 123 -10.96 24.48 10.16
CA GLN A 123 -9.94 25.44 9.75
C GLN A 123 -9.96 26.68 10.63
N ASP A 124 -11.16 27.12 11.07
CA ASP A 124 -11.33 28.23 12.00
C ASP A 124 -10.70 27.90 13.36
N ARG A 125 -10.85 26.65 13.81
CA ARG A 125 -10.23 26.16 15.05
C ARG A 125 -8.71 25.98 14.97
N LEU A 126 -8.17 25.72 13.77
CA LEU A 126 -6.73 25.69 13.52
C LEU A 126 -6.14 27.10 13.51
N LEU A 127 -6.84 28.07 12.87
CA LEU A 127 -6.45 29.48 12.84
C LEU A 127 -6.52 30.10 14.25
N ALA A 128 -7.58 29.84 15.02
CA ALA A 128 -7.71 30.28 16.40
C ALA A 128 -6.59 29.75 17.33
N ALA A 129 -6.03 28.56 17.02
CA ALA A 129 -4.88 28.01 17.75
C ALA A 129 -3.53 28.64 17.35
N LEU A 130 -3.46 29.31 16.19
CA LEU A 130 -2.26 29.99 15.68
C LEU A 130 -2.21 31.47 16.08
N ASP A 131 -3.37 32.13 16.28
CA ASP A 131 -3.48 33.53 16.69
C ASP A 131 -3.31 33.80 18.21
N GLY A 132 -2.95 32.78 19.00
CA GLY A 132 -2.45 32.98 20.37
C GLY A 132 -3.50 33.37 21.43
N GLY A 133 -4.77 32.98 21.25
CA GLY A 133 -5.83 33.15 22.25
C GLY A 133 -5.92 31.98 23.23
N GLU A 134 -5.41 32.16 24.45
CA GLU A 134 -5.23 31.09 25.45
C GLU A 134 -6.51 30.67 26.19
N THR A 135 -6.70 29.35 26.38
CA THR A 135 -7.50 28.82 27.50
C THR A 135 -6.57 28.05 28.45
N ALA A 136 -6.24 28.68 29.57
CA ALA A 136 -5.20 28.21 30.49
C ALA A 136 -5.58 26.94 31.28
N PRO A 137 -4.59 26.09 31.65
CA PRO A 137 -4.69 25.20 32.81
C PRO A 137 -4.55 25.99 34.14
N PRO A 138 -4.93 25.40 35.30
CA PRO A 138 -5.10 26.15 36.55
C PRO A 138 -3.80 26.61 37.22
N ALA A 139 -3.96 27.62 38.08
CA ALA A 139 -2.93 28.49 38.67
C ALA A 139 -1.79 27.80 39.45
N LEU A 140 -0.63 28.47 39.42
CA LEU A 140 0.36 28.48 40.50
C LEU A 140 0.79 29.95 40.75
N ASP A 141 0.68 30.39 42.00
CA ASP A 141 0.87 31.79 42.39
C ASP A 141 2.34 32.15 42.59
N PHE A 142 2.79 33.30 42.07
CA PHE A 142 3.89 34.09 42.65
C PHE A 142 3.73 35.59 42.31
N GLU A 143 3.84 36.45 43.34
CA GLU A 143 3.71 37.91 43.19
C GLU A 143 4.96 38.59 42.61
N SER A 144 4.74 39.73 41.93
CA SER A 144 5.28 41.08 42.26
C SER A 144 5.93 41.87 41.10
N GLY A 145 5.60 43.18 40.99
CA GLY A 145 6.44 44.20 40.33
C GLY A 145 5.95 44.86 39.02
N MET A 146 5.21 45.98 39.15
CA MET A 146 4.89 46.99 38.09
C MET A 146 6.13 47.86 37.70
N PRO A 147 6.13 48.81 36.71
CA PRO A 147 5.05 49.45 35.89
C PRO A 147 5.26 49.42 34.33
N ALA A 148 4.27 49.57 33.43
CA ALA A 148 3.56 50.78 32.89
C ALA A 148 4.51 51.91 32.36
N ASP A 149 4.33 52.62 31.23
CA ASP A 149 3.26 52.84 30.19
C ASP A 149 3.96 53.54 28.94
N PRO A 150 3.36 54.14 27.88
CA PRO A 150 1.97 54.19 27.36
C PRO A 150 1.80 53.97 25.81
N ALA A 151 0.56 54.12 25.32
CA ALA A 151 0.06 53.79 23.97
C ALA A 151 0.03 54.92 22.90
N VAL A 152 -0.15 54.54 21.62
CA VAL A 152 -0.57 55.37 20.45
C VAL A 152 -1.47 54.51 19.51
N PRO A 153 -2.50 55.05 18.80
CA PRO A 153 -3.74 54.31 18.43
C PRO A 153 -3.80 53.75 16.98
N PRO A 154 -4.86 52.98 16.60
CA PRO A 154 -4.93 52.28 15.30
C PRO A 154 -5.47 53.13 14.14
N ALA A 155 -5.19 52.70 12.91
CA ALA A 155 -5.74 53.25 11.68
C ALA A 155 -6.44 52.15 10.85
N GLU A 156 -7.64 52.44 10.37
CA GLU A 156 -8.45 51.55 9.52
C GLU A 156 -8.05 51.61 8.04
N ALA A 157 -8.74 50.77 7.25
CA ALA A 157 -8.73 50.63 5.78
C ALA A 157 -7.60 49.75 5.20
N THR A 158 -7.84 48.85 4.23
CA THR A 158 -9.04 48.63 3.41
C THR A 158 -9.22 47.14 3.09
N LEU A 159 -10.48 46.65 3.07
CA LEU A 159 -10.80 45.31 2.57
C LEU A 159 -10.56 45.24 1.05
N ALA A 160 -9.46 44.63 0.64
CA ALA A 160 -9.23 44.21 -0.74
C ALA A 160 -9.59 42.72 -0.86
N ALA A 161 -10.75 42.43 -1.47
CA ALA A 161 -11.15 41.06 -1.76
C ALA A 161 -10.21 40.46 -2.83
N SER A 162 -9.28 39.61 -2.39
CA SER A 162 -8.46 38.79 -3.28
C SER A 162 -9.26 37.52 -3.65
N PRO A 163 -9.46 37.20 -4.94
CA PRO A 163 -10.14 35.96 -5.31
C PRO A 163 -9.24 34.77 -4.99
N GLU A 164 -9.65 34.00 -3.99
CA GLU A 164 -9.06 32.73 -3.61
C GLU A 164 -9.33 31.68 -4.71
N GLN A 165 -8.46 31.65 -5.72
CA GLN A 165 -8.50 30.62 -6.75
C GLN A 165 -7.93 29.31 -6.19
N GLU A 166 -8.80 28.49 -5.60
CA GLU A 166 -8.56 27.04 -5.55
C GLU A 166 -8.27 26.54 -6.97
N HIS A 167 -7.01 26.18 -7.23
CA HIS A 167 -6.63 25.49 -8.46
C HIS A 167 -7.06 24.02 -8.38
N ALA A 168 -8.36 23.79 -8.46
CA ALA A 168 -8.94 22.50 -8.80
C ALA A 168 -8.70 22.20 -10.28
N THR A 169 -7.44 21.94 -10.66
CA THR A 169 -7.06 21.62 -12.04
C THR A 169 -7.82 20.37 -12.48
N SER A 170 -8.69 20.54 -13.47
CA SER A 170 -9.83 19.65 -13.70
C SER A 170 -9.51 18.47 -14.62
N LEU A 171 -10.13 17.32 -14.34
CA LEU A 171 -10.37 16.28 -15.34
C LEU A 171 -11.59 16.69 -16.17
N THR A 172 -11.38 17.65 -17.08
CA THR A 172 -12.43 18.49 -17.71
C THR A 172 -13.26 17.79 -18.80
N GLN A 173 -13.40 16.47 -18.77
CA GLN A 173 -14.23 15.69 -19.69
C GLN A 173 -15.10 14.70 -18.90
N ALA A 174 -16.10 14.12 -19.57
CA ALA A 174 -16.92 13.06 -18.99
C ALA A 174 -16.04 11.94 -18.42
N ARG A 175 -16.51 11.28 -17.35
CA ARG A 175 -15.77 10.19 -16.67
C ARG A 175 -15.22 9.21 -17.70
N LEU A 176 -14.01 8.71 -17.48
CA LEU A 176 -13.47 7.67 -18.35
C LEU A 176 -14.42 6.46 -18.35
N GLU A 177 -15.00 6.18 -19.51
CA GLU A 177 -15.96 5.09 -19.71
C GLU A 177 -15.24 3.74 -19.87
N PRO A 178 -15.87 2.63 -19.45
CA PRO A 178 -15.32 1.28 -19.54
C PRO A 178 -15.23 0.75 -20.99
N PRO A 179 -14.40 -0.28 -21.25
CA PRO A 179 -13.61 -1.07 -20.30
C PRO A 179 -12.25 -0.45 -19.95
N HIS A 180 -11.75 -0.77 -18.76
CA HIS A 180 -10.50 -0.23 -18.22
C HIS A 180 -9.35 -1.22 -18.33
N ARG A 181 -8.24 -0.76 -18.88
CA ARG A 181 -6.97 -1.50 -19.02
C ARG A 181 -5.90 -0.70 -18.30
N ILE A 182 -5.75 -0.99 -17.02
CA ILE A 182 -4.95 -0.21 -16.07
C ILE A 182 -3.53 -0.77 -16.04
N LEU A 183 -2.56 0.05 -16.43
CA LEU A 183 -1.13 -0.25 -16.29
C LEU A 183 -0.63 0.21 -14.92
N VAL A 184 -0.34 -0.73 -14.03
CA VAL A 184 0.27 -0.50 -12.71
C VAL A 184 1.79 -0.56 -12.84
N VAL A 185 2.49 0.52 -12.49
CA VAL A 185 3.95 0.63 -12.58
C VAL A 185 4.58 1.17 -11.30
N GLY A 186 5.79 0.72 -11.00
CA GLY A 186 6.61 1.32 -9.93
C GLY A 186 7.51 0.34 -9.20
N ASP A 187 7.92 0.73 -7.99
CA ASP A 187 8.92 0.01 -7.21
C ASP A 187 8.34 -1.21 -6.46
N SER A 188 8.98 -1.66 -5.38
CA SER A 188 8.47 -2.79 -4.60
C SER A 188 7.13 -2.49 -3.91
N LEU A 189 6.76 -1.21 -3.71
CA LEU A 189 5.44 -0.83 -3.24
C LEU A 189 4.36 -1.00 -4.32
N ALA A 190 4.63 -0.64 -5.59
CA ALA A 190 3.70 -0.96 -6.69
C ALA A 190 3.47 -2.46 -6.85
N ILE A 191 4.51 -3.29 -6.65
CA ILE A 191 4.35 -4.76 -6.67
C ILE A 191 3.42 -5.23 -5.55
N GLY A 192 3.57 -4.70 -4.32
CA GLY A 192 2.67 -5.00 -3.21
C GLY A 192 1.23 -4.53 -3.46
N LEU A 193 1.07 -3.31 -3.99
CA LEU A 193 -0.21 -2.72 -4.36
C LEU A 193 -0.93 -3.58 -5.42
N ALA A 194 -0.20 -4.00 -6.45
CA ALA A 194 -0.74 -4.77 -7.56
C ALA A 194 -1.36 -6.10 -7.11
N LEU A 195 -0.79 -6.77 -6.10
CA LEU A 195 -1.39 -7.97 -5.48
C LEU A 195 -2.79 -7.71 -4.89
N SER A 196 -3.00 -6.53 -4.31
CA SER A 196 -4.26 -6.13 -3.68
C SER A 196 -5.26 -5.58 -4.71
N LEU A 197 -4.79 -4.77 -5.67
CA LEU A 197 -5.56 -4.37 -6.85
C LEU A 197 -6.09 -5.60 -7.60
N ARG A 198 -5.27 -6.65 -7.80
CA ARG A 198 -5.70 -7.89 -8.46
C ARG A 198 -6.83 -8.61 -7.74
N ARG A 199 -6.96 -8.42 -6.42
CA ARG A 199 -8.10 -8.91 -5.65
C ARG A 199 -9.32 -8.01 -5.85
N ALA A 200 -9.16 -6.71 -5.66
CA ALA A 200 -10.24 -5.71 -5.81
C ALA A 200 -10.88 -5.71 -7.23
N VAL A 201 -10.10 -5.87 -8.30
CA VAL A 201 -10.67 -5.96 -9.67
C VAL A 201 -11.55 -7.18 -9.91
N ASN A 202 -11.58 -8.17 -9.00
CA ASN A 202 -12.58 -9.24 -9.09
C ASN A 202 -13.99 -8.75 -8.75
N GLU A 203 -14.16 -7.57 -8.15
CA GLU A 203 -15.45 -6.94 -7.89
C GLU A 203 -15.97 -6.17 -9.11
N TYR A 204 -15.11 -5.91 -10.10
CA TYR A 204 -15.42 -5.15 -11.31
C TYR A 204 -15.43 -6.05 -12.56
N ARG A 205 -16.36 -5.81 -13.51
CA ARG A 205 -16.53 -6.65 -14.72
C ARG A 205 -15.82 -6.13 -15.96
N ASP A 206 -15.29 -4.91 -15.85
CA ASP A 206 -14.79 -4.05 -16.91
C ASP A 206 -13.30 -3.72 -16.75
N VAL A 207 -12.69 -4.06 -15.61
CA VAL A 207 -11.30 -3.73 -15.29
C VAL A 207 -10.36 -4.92 -15.59
N THR A 208 -9.27 -4.65 -16.30
CA THR A 208 -8.12 -5.53 -16.51
C THR A 208 -6.85 -4.84 -16.01
N LEU A 209 -6.05 -5.53 -15.19
CA LEU A 209 -4.75 -5.03 -14.73
C LEU A 209 -3.61 -5.52 -15.62
N ILE A 210 -2.58 -4.69 -15.73
CA ILE A 210 -1.30 -4.98 -16.36
C ILE A 210 -0.23 -4.51 -15.38
N GLU A 211 0.58 -5.43 -14.88
CA GLU A 211 1.42 -5.20 -13.69
C GLU A 211 2.89 -5.25 -14.08
N GLU A 212 3.56 -4.09 -14.07
CA GLU A 212 4.95 -3.92 -14.52
C GLU A 212 5.76 -3.23 -13.42
N GLY A 213 6.12 -4.00 -12.39
CA GLY A 213 6.87 -3.53 -11.22
C GLY A 213 8.35 -3.92 -11.25
N LYS A 214 9.22 -3.07 -10.69
CA LYS A 214 10.66 -3.34 -10.56
C LYS A 214 11.15 -3.07 -9.14
N VAL A 215 11.47 -4.14 -8.41
CA VAL A 215 12.10 -4.07 -7.08
C VAL A 215 13.35 -3.17 -7.07
N SER A 216 13.56 -2.46 -5.96
CA SER A 216 14.71 -1.60 -5.70
C SER A 216 14.99 -0.51 -6.76
N SER A 217 13.97 -0.12 -7.53
CA SER A 217 14.06 0.92 -8.56
C SER A 217 13.37 2.23 -8.16
N GLY A 218 13.49 3.23 -9.02
CA GLY A 218 12.98 4.59 -8.85
C GLY A 218 13.48 5.50 -9.97
N LEU A 219 12.95 6.73 -10.09
CA LEU A 219 13.40 7.70 -11.10
C LEU A 219 14.80 8.28 -10.81
N ALA A 220 15.30 8.16 -9.59
CA ALA A 220 16.60 8.66 -9.14
C ALA A 220 17.80 7.93 -9.77
N ASN A 221 17.62 6.70 -10.28
CA ASN A 221 18.71 5.91 -10.86
C ASN A 221 18.33 5.23 -12.20
N PRO A 222 18.26 6.00 -13.31
CA PRO A 222 17.95 5.46 -14.63
C PRO A 222 19.02 4.49 -15.17
N LYS A 223 20.22 4.43 -14.57
CA LYS A 223 21.26 3.44 -14.89
C LYS A 223 20.94 2.06 -14.31
N TYR A 224 20.23 1.99 -13.18
CA TYR A 224 19.73 0.73 -12.63
C TYR A 224 18.48 0.27 -13.36
N PHE A 225 17.51 1.17 -13.54
CA PHE A 225 16.30 0.91 -14.33
C PHE A 225 15.73 2.22 -14.88
N ASN A 226 15.60 2.31 -16.21
CA ASN A 226 15.06 3.51 -16.85
C ASN A 226 13.53 3.39 -16.99
N TRP A 227 12.81 3.99 -16.04
CA TRP A 227 11.35 4.01 -16.00
C TRP A 227 10.69 4.77 -17.16
N GLU A 228 11.32 5.83 -17.68
CA GLU A 228 10.80 6.59 -18.83
C GLU A 228 10.74 5.69 -20.08
N LYS A 229 11.85 5.01 -20.40
CA LYS A 229 11.94 4.06 -21.51
C LYS A 229 11.05 2.83 -21.30
N ALA A 230 10.97 2.34 -20.06
CA ALA A 230 10.07 1.24 -19.71
C ALA A 230 8.61 1.62 -19.94
N LEU A 231 8.16 2.79 -19.45
CA LEU A 231 6.79 3.26 -19.62
C LEU A 231 6.42 3.48 -21.08
N GLN A 232 7.31 4.06 -21.91
CA GLN A 232 7.11 4.15 -23.36
C GLN A 232 6.84 2.76 -23.96
N THR A 233 7.70 1.79 -23.63
CA THR A 233 7.57 0.40 -24.10
C THR A 233 6.26 -0.24 -23.64
N PHE A 234 5.86 -0.04 -22.38
CA PHE A 234 4.64 -0.62 -21.82
C PHE A 234 3.37 0.00 -22.41
N VAL A 235 3.33 1.33 -22.55
CA VAL A 235 2.17 2.02 -23.14
C VAL A 235 1.98 1.62 -24.60
N GLU A 236 3.05 1.38 -25.36
CA GLU A 236 2.97 0.89 -26.73
C GLU A 236 2.61 -0.60 -26.82
N LYS A 237 3.31 -1.45 -26.06
CA LYS A 237 3.09 -2.91 -26.04
C LYS A 237 1.67 -3.27 -25.61
N TYR A 238 1.15 -2.55 -24.62
CA TYR A 238 -0.11 -2.91 -23.98
C TYR A 238 -1.28 -2.04 -24.38
N SER A 239 -1.10 -0.80 -24.85
CA SER A 239 -2.19 0.17 -25.11
C SER A 239 -3.18 0.29 -23.93
N PRO A 240 -2.72 0.62 -22.71
CA PRO A 240 -3.60 0.88 -21.58
C PRO A 240 -4.41 2.17 -21.82
N ASN A 241 -5.55 2.32 -21.16
CA ASN A 241 -6.31 3.59 -21.12
C ASN A 241 -6.17 4.34 -19.79
N MET A 242 -5.39 3.80 -18.84
CA MET A 242 -5.08 4.41 -17.56
C MET A 242 -3.72 3.90 -17.04
N VAL A 243 -2.97 4.76 -16.36
CA VAL A 243 -1.73 4.39 -15.66
C VAL A 243 -1.90 4.63 -14.16
N VAL A 244 -1.54 3.65 -13.34
CA VAL A 244 -1.44 3.76 -11.87
C VAL A 244 0.03 3.65 -11.50
N VAL A 245 0.52 4.58 -10.70
CA VAL A 245 1.94 4.67 -10.34
C VAL A 245 2.07 4.58 -8.82
N MET A 246 3.00 3.74 -8.34
CA MET A 246 3.43 3.79 -6.94
C MET A 246 4.95 3.57 -6.87
N MET A 247 5.70 4.67 -6.89
CA MET A 247 7.16 4.64 -6.74
C MET A 247 7.66 5.88 -6.01
N GLY A 248 8.85 5.77 -5.42
CA GLY A 248 9.51 6.84 -4.70
C GLY A 248 10.26 6.36 -3.46
N ALA A 249 10.03 5.12 -3.02
CA ALA A 249 10.60 4.61 -1.76
C ALA A 249 12.12 4.47 -1.84
N ASN A 250 12.67 4.06 -2.98
CA ASN A 250 14.12 3.99 -3.15
C ASN A 250 14.75 5.36 -3.45
N ASP A 251 13.96 6.28 -4.00
CA ASP A 251 14.35 7.64 -4.34
C ASP A 251 14.47 8.53 -3.10
N ALA A 252 13.49 8.45 -2.19
CA ALA A 252 13.41 9.22 -0.96
C ALA A 252 14.67 9.04 -0.07
N LYS A 253 15.29 7.86 -0.12
CA LYS A 253 16.54 7.55 0.61
C LYS A 253 17.72 8.47 0.24
N TYR A 254 17.68 9.10 -0.93
CA TYR A 254 18.69 10.05 -1.39
C TYR A 254 18.38 11.51 -1.00
N ILE A 255 17.20 11.82 -0.46
CA ILE A 255 16.83 13.18 -0.04
C ILE A 255 17.67 13.59 1.18
N ASN A 256 18.48 14.62 1.01
CA ASN A 256 19.08 15.34 2.14
C ASN A 256 18.11 16.43 2.61
N LEU A 257 17.42 16.19 3.72
CA LEU A 257 16.47 17.14 4.33
C LEU A 257 17.12 18.46 4.76
N ASN A 258 18.46 18.52 4.84
CA ASN A 258 19.23 19.72 5.15
C ASN A 258 19.93 20.31 3.89
N GLU A 259 19.52 19.92 2.68
CA GLU A 259 20.03 20.53 1.44
C GLU A 259 19.61 22.01 1.37
N LYS A 260 20.59 22.91 1.52
CA LYS A 260 20.35 24.34 1.32
C LYS A 260 19.91 24.61 -0.12
N PRO A 261 18.92 25.49 -0.36
CA PRO A 261 18.60 25.98 -1.70
C PRO A 261 19.83 26.48 -2.45
N ARG A 262 19.82 26.34 -3.77
CA ARG A 262 20.84 26.90 -4.66
C ARG A 262 20.48 28.36 -4.95
N GLU A 263 21.47 29.19 -5.24
CA GLU A 263 21.24 30.57 -5.65
C GLU A 263 20.40 30.62 -6.95
N PRO A 264 19.50 31.59 -7.12
CA PRO A 264 18.72 31.74 -8.35
C PRO A 264 19.60 31.78 -9.59
N GLY A 265 19.30 30.94 -10.58
CA GLY A 265 20.09 30.82 -11.81
C GLY A 265 21.34 29.92 -11.71
N SER A 266 21.60 29.27 -10.56
CA SER A 266 22.73 28.33 -10.44
C SER A 266 22.63 27.18 -11.46
N PRO A 267 23.74 26.83 -12.16
CA PRO A 267 23.75 25.67 -13.07
C PRO A 267 23.73 24.34 -12.32
N ASN A 268 24.12 24.32 -11.04
CA ASN A 268 24.15 23.12 -10.21
C ASN A 268 22.78 22.89 -9.56
N LYS A 269 22.01 21.97 -10.13
CA LYS A 269 20.69 21.58 -9.62
C LYS A 269 20.76 20.85 -8.29
N THR A 270 19.81 21.13 -7.40
CA THR A 270 19.51 20.32 -6.21
C THR A 270 19.08 18.92 -6.60
N TRP A 271 19.11 17.97 -5.65
CA TRP A 271 18.58 16.64 -5.91
C TRP A 271 17.08 16.69 -6.26
N GLY A 272 16.31 17.53 -5.55
CA GLY A 272 14.87 17.72 -5.78
C GLY A 272 14.55 18.23 -7.19
N GLU A 273 15.29 19.23 -7.69
CA GLU A 273 15.14 19.72 -9.07
C GLU A 273 15.44 18.63 -10.11
N VAL A 274 16.50 17.83 -9.91
CA VAL A 274 16.84 16.73 -10.83
C VAL A 274 15.77 15.64 -10.81
N PHE A 275 15.17 15.35 -9.65
CA PHE A 275 14.08 14.40 -9.54
C PHE A 275 12.80 14.92 -10.22
N ALA A 276 12.43 16.18 -9.98
CA ALA A 276 11.31 16.86 -10.63
C ALA A 276 11.43 16.85 -12.17
N MET A 277 12.62 17.12 -12.72
CA MET A 277 12.87 17.04 -14.17
C MET A 277 12.58 15.64 -14.74
N ARG A 278 12.88 14.57 -13.99
CA ARG A 278 12.61 13.18 -14.42
C ARG A 278 11.15 12.79 -14.24
N MET A 279 10.48 13.31 -13.20
CA MET A 279 9.03 13.20 -13.07
C MET A 279 8.32 13.84 -14.26
N ALA A 280 8.72 15.05 -14.68
CA ALA A 280 8.16 15.68 -15.87
C ALA A 280 8.39 14.83 -17.12
N ALA A 281 9.62 14.34 -17.36
CA ALA A 281 9.92 13.44 -18.49
C ALA A 281 9.10 12.13 -18.47
N PHE A 282 8.80 11.60 -17.28
CA PHE A 282 7.97 10.42 -17.09
C PHE A 282 6.48 10.71 -17.36
N LEU A 283 5.93 11.81 -16.81
CA LEU A 283 4.52 12.21 -16.95
C LEU A 283 4.17 12.71 -18.35
N ASP A 284 5.14 13.25 -19.08
CA ASP A 284 5.04 13.61 -20.49
C ASP A 284 4.61 12.46 -21.40
N ILE A 285 4.98 11.22 -21.06
CA ILE A 285 4.70 10.02 -21.87
C ILE A 285 3.20 9.70 -21.93
N PRO A 286 2.47 9.55 -20.81
CA PRO A 286 1.02 9.40 -20.82
C PRO A 286 0.30 10.69 -21.23
N ALA A 287 0.81 11.87 -20.89
CA ALA A 287 0.20 13.15 -21.27
C ALA A 287 0.11 13.34 -22.79
N LYS A 288 1.15 12.97 -23.55
CA LYS A 288 1.15 12.98 -25.03
C LYS A 288 0.11 12.05 -25.68
N ARG A 289 -0.52 11.17 -24.89
CA ARG A 289 -1.56 10.23 -25.32
C ARG A 289 -2.89 10.46 -24.59
N SER A 290 -3.00 11.57 -23.83
CA SER A 290 -4.16 11.89 -22.96
C SER A 290 -4.54 10.78 -21.98
N LEU A 291 -3.58 9.97 -21.54
CA LEU A 291 -3.83 8.88 -20.59
C LEU A 291 -3.89 9.44 -19.16
N PRO A 292 -4.97 9.21 -18.40
CA PRO A 292 -5.02 9.56 -16.98
C PRO A 292 -3.97 8.76 -16.19
N VAL A 293 -3.29 9.47 -15.29
CA VAL A 293 -2.26 8.95 -14.38
C VAL A 293 -2.75 9.15 -12.95
N PHE A 294 -2.84 8.07 -12.20
CA PHE A 294 -3.09 8.10 -10.76
C PHE A 294 -1.80 7.75 -10.02
N TRP A 295 -1.12 8.75 -9.47
CA TRP A 295 0.09 8.55 -8.68
C TRP A 295 -0.27 8.38 -7.21
N ILE A 296 -0.15 7.15 -6.72
CA ILE A 296 -0.38 6.81 -5.32
C ILE A 296 0.83 7.24 -4.49
N GLY A 297 0.59 8.09 -3.50
CA GLY A 297 1.61 8.54 -2.57
C GLY A 297 2.28 7.40 -1.79
N LEU A 298 3.45 7.68 -1.24
CA LEU A 298 4.08 6.81 -0.27
C LEU A 298 3.29 6.90 1.05
N PRO A 299 2.93 5.78 1.70
CA PRO A 299 2.39 5.83 3.06
C PRO A 299 3.48 6.23 4.05
N VAL A 300 3.08 6.64 5.27
CA VAL A 300 4.01 6.91 6.39
C VAL A 300 5.03 5.77 6.55
N MET A 301 6.29 6.09 6.88
CA MET A 301 7.34 5.09 7.12
C MET A 301 7.62 4.96 8.62
N GLY A 302 7.97 3.77 9.10
CA GLY A 302 8.16 3.54 10.55
C GLY A 302 9.57 3.83 11.09
N ASP A 303 10.45 4.40 10.27
CA ASP A 303 11.65 5.12 10.72
C ASP A 303 11.38 6.64 10.59
N PRO A 304 11.55 7.47 11.65
CA PRO A 304 11.17 8.88 11.60
C PRO A 304 11.97 9.75 10.62
N VAL A 305 13.22 9.41 10.31
CA VAL A 305 14.03 10.19 9.35
C VAL A 305 13.57 9.87 7.93
N TYR A 306 13.42 8.57 7.64
CA TYR A 306 12.92 8.10 6.35
C TYR A 306 11.44 8.47 6.13
N ALA A 307 10.64 8.62 7.19
CA ALA A 307 9.30 9.21 7.10
C ALA A 307 9.35 10.65 6.58
N LYS A 308 10.19 11.52 7.17
CA LYS A 308 10.36 12.90 6.68
C LYS A 308 10.87 12.95 5.23
N GLN A 309 11.75 12.02 4.84
CA GLN A 309 12.18 11.86 3.44
C GLN A 309 11.03 11.43 2.52
N ALA A 310 10.20 10.46 2.94
CA ALA A 310 9.04 10.00 2.17
C ALA A 310 7.95 11.09 2.06
N GLN A 311 7.78 11.93 3.08
CA GLN A 311 6.89 13.10 3.04
C GLN A 311 7.41 14.13 2.02
N ALA A 312 8.69 14.52 2.11
CA ALA A 312 9.29 15.44 1.14
C ALA A 312 9.25 14.89 -0.30
N MET A 313 9.37 13.58 -0.48
CA MET A 313 9.14 12.90 -1.77
C MET A 313 7.68 13.07 -2.25
N ASN A 314 6.70 12.80 -1.39
CA ASN A 314 5.29 13.02 -1.71
C ASN A 314 4.99 14.48 -2.06
N ASP A 315 5.62 15.45 -1.40
CA ASP A 315 5.41 16.88 -1.68
C ASP A 315 5.93 17.26 -3.07
N ILE A 316 7.10 16.76 -3.48
CA ILE A 316 7.61 16.91 -4.85
C ILE A 316 6.66 16.23 -5.84
N VAL A 317 6.25 15.00 -5.57
CA VAL A 317 5.35 14.23 -6.46
C VAL A 317 4.00 14.93 -6.65
N ARG A 318 3.39 15.40 -5.55
CA ARG A 318 2.13 16.15 -5.56
C ARG A 318 2.27 17.43 -6.39
N THR A 319 3.38 18.14 -6.23
CA THR A 319 3.69 19.38 -6.98
C THR A 319 3.87 19.11 -8.48
N GLU A 320 4.62 18.07 -8.86
CA GLU A 320 4.83 17.75 -10.27
C GLU A 320 3.55 17.25 -10.95
N CYS A 321 2.77 16.37 -10.31
CA CYS A 321 1.50 15.93 -10.89
C CYS A 321 0.46 17.06 -11.01
N GLY A 322 0.46 18.05 -10.11
CA GLY A 322 -0.40 19.23 -10.23
C GLY A 322 -0.16 20.08 -11.49
N LYS A 323 0.96 19.89 -12.19
CA LYS A 323 1.27 20.56 -13.47
C LYS A 323 0.64 19.89 -14.70
N TYR A 324 0.15 18.65 -14.54
CA TYR A 324 -0.42 17.85 -15.64
C TYR A 324 -1.93 17.68 -15.44
N PRO A 325 -2.80 18.15 -16.35
CA PRO A 325 -4.25 18.02 -16.20
C PRO A 325 -4.73 16.56 -16.22
N ASN A 326 -3.90 15.65 -16.72
CA ASN A 326 -4.13 14.21 -16.72
C ASN A 326 -3.41 13.45 -15.60
N CYS A 327 -2.70 14.10 -14.66
CA CYS A 327 -2.22 13.42 -13.44
C CYS A 327 -3.03 13.82 -12.21
N ARG A 328 -3.36 12.83 -11.39
CA ARG A 328 -3.85 13.01 -10.02
C ARG A 328 -2.86 12.36 -9.04
N PHE A 329 -2.37 13.14 -8.09
CA PHE A 329 -1.76 12.59 -6.89
C PHE A 329 -2.86 12.10 -5.94
N LEU A 330 -2.76 10.85 -5.49
CA LEU A 330 -3.66 10.25 -4.51
C LEU A 330 -2.94 10.18 -3.18
N ASP A 331 -3.37 10.97 -2.22
CA ASP A 331 -2.77 10.96 -0.89
C ASP A 331 -3.17 9.69 -0.14
N THR A 332 -2.18 9.11 0.53
CA THR A 332 -2.30 7.85 1.29
C THR A 332 -1.62 7.93 2.65
N TRP A 333 -1.11 9.10 3.05
CA TRP A 333 -0.24 9.23 4.23
C TRP A 333 -0.90 8.64 5.48
N ASN A 334 -2.11 9.14 5.79
CA ASN A 334 -2.86 8.78 7.00
C ASN A 334 -3.60 7.42 6.89
N LEU A 335 -3.65 6.79 5.71
CA LEU A 335 -4.41 5.53 5.53
C LEU A 335 -3.82 4.35 6.29
N LEU A 336 -2.52 4.41 6.59
CA LEU A 336 -1.78 3.39 7.34
C LEU A 336 -1.16 4.00 8.62
N CYS A 337 -1.82 5.02 9.17
CA CYS A 337 -1.48 5.67 10.44
C CYS A 337 -2.38 5.23 11.61
N ASP A 338 -1.89 5.44 12.82
CA ASP A 338 -2.71 5.42 14.04
C ASP A 338 -3.56 6.71 14.16
N PRO A 339 -4.49 6.81 15.14
CA PRO A 339 -5.33 8.00 15.34
C PRO A 339 -4.55 9.30 15.63
N GLU A 340 -3.26 9.21 15.91
CA GLU A 340 -2.33 10.33 16.14
C GLU A 340 -1.52 10.69 14.86
N ASP A 341 -1.94 10.20 13.70
CA ASP A 341 -1.31 10.35 12.38
C ASP A 341 0.14 9.83 12.29
N THR A 342 0.54 8.88 13.17
CA THR A 342 1.85 8.24 13.18
C THR A 342 1.85 6.82 12.63
N TYR A 343 3.01 6.23 12.36
CA TYR A 343 3.14 4.90 11.75
C TYR A 343 2.42 3.79 12.56
N ALA A 344 1.41 3.16 11.96
CA ALA A 344 0.74 1.99 12.53
C ALA A 344 1.20 0.68 11.89
N ALA A 345 1.71 -0.26 12.69
CA ALA A 345 1.93 -1.63 12.24
C ALA A 345 0.63 -2.46 12.12
N PHE A 346 -0.38 -2.10 12.91
CA PHE A 346 -1.69 -2.73 12.99
C PHE A 346 -2.79 -1.67 13.05
N LEU A 347 -3.89 -1.88 12.33
CA LEU A 347 -5.11 -1.09 12.44
C LEU A 347 -6.23 -1.93 13.02
N LYS A 348 -7.30 -1.29 13.48
CA LYS A 348 -8.55 -1.98 13.81
C LYS A 348 -9.39 -2.13 12.56
N ASN A 349 -10.03 -3.29 12.37
CA ASN A 349 -11.12 -3.43 11.42
C ASN A 349 -12.45 -2.96 12.04
N ASP A 350 -13.55 -3.03 11.28
CA ASP A 350 -14.89 -2.61 11.74
C ASP A 350 -15.41 -3.37 12.98
N LYS A 351 -14.92 -4.60 13.22
CA LYS A 351 -15.21 -5.37 14.45
C LYS A 351 -14.30 -4.99 15.63
N GLY A 352 -13.36 -4.07 15.44
CA GLY A 352 -12.37 -3.65 16.42
C GLY A 352 -11.13 -4.55 16.52
N ALA A 353 -11.08 -5.65 15.75
CA ALA A 353 -9.98 -6.62 15.76
C ALA A 353 -8.71 -6.01 15.13
N LYS A 354 -7.54 -6.34 15.69
CA LYS A 354 -6.25 -5.77 15.24
C LYS A 354 -5.69 -6.52 14.05
N VAL A 355 -5.86 -5.96 12.85
CA VAL A 355 -5.30 -6.49 11.60
C VAL A 355 -3.92 -5.88 11.34
N LYS A 356 -2.94 -6.72 11.01
CA LYS A 356 -1.58 -6.26 10.67
C LYS A 356 -1.57 -5.68 9.26
N VAL A 357 -1.26 -4.38 9.14
CA VAL A 357 -1.26 -3.67 7.85
C VAL A 357 0.13 -3.36 7.31
N ARG A 358 1.19 -3.41 8.15
CA ARG A 358 2.59 -3.19 7.72
C ARG A 358 3.48 -4.41 7.87
N ALA A 359 4.44 -4.52 6.97
CA ALA A 359 5.49 -5.52 7.03
C ALA A 359 6.49 -5.22 8.17
N ASN A 360 7.27 -6.23 8.57
CA ASN A 360 8.22 -6.10 9.68
C ASN A 360 9.34 -5.08 9.41
N ASP A 361 9.64 -4.78 8.14
CA ASP A 361 10.64 -3.80 7.74
C ASP A 361 10.19 -2.33 7.90
N LYS A 362 8.91 -2.11 8.24
CA LYS A 362 8.28 -0.79 8.40
C LYS A 362 8.25 0.08 7.13
N ILE A 363 8.53 -0.50 5.97
CA ILE A 363 8.45 0.14 4.65
C ILE A 363 7.26 -0.42 3.91
N HIS A 364 7.22 -1.74 3.69
CA HIS A 364 6.15 -2.39 2.93
C HIS A 364 4.87 -2.54 3.76
N PHE A 365 3.78 -2.86 3.07
CA PHE A 365 2.49 -3.20 3.65
C PHE A 365 2.19 -4.70 3.49
N THR A 366 1.34 -5.23 4.36
CA THR A 366 0.75 -6.56 4.16
C THR A 366 -0.32 -6.49 3.07
N VAL A 367 -0.88 -7.63 2.67
CA VAL A 367 -2.04 -7.64 1.75
C VAL A 367 -3.20 -6.80 2.32
N ALA A 368 -3.51 -6.91 3.62
CA ALA A 368 -4.56 -6.08 4.25
C ALA A 368 -4.26 -4.58 4.18
N GLY A 369 -3.00 -4.16 4.37
CA GLY A 369 -2.61 -2.76 4.16
C GLY A 369 -2.70 -2.33 2.68
N GLY A 370 -2.37 -3.23 1.75
CA GLY A 370 -2.52 -3.01 0.32
C GLY A 370 -3.98 -2.93 -0.14
N ASP A 371 -4.88 -3.68 0.49
CA ASP A 371 -6.32 -3.62 0.23
C ASP A 371 -6.89 -2.23 0.62
N ILE A 372 -6.45 -1.66 1.74
CA ILE A 372 -6.82 -0.29 2.16
C ILE A 372 -6.38 0.75 1.12
N LEU A 373 -5.17 0.61 0.57
CA LEU A 373 -4.64 1.47 -0.50
C LEU A 373 -5.40 1.27 -1.82
N ALA A 374 -5.68 0.01 -2.20
CA ALA A 374 -6.45 -0.33 -3.39
C ALA A 374 -7.87 0.25 -3.35
N GLN A 375 -8.57 0.13 -2.22
CA GLN A 375 -9.88 0.76 -2.02
C GLN A 375 -9.77 2.29 -2.13
N SER A 376 -8.71 2.89 -1.57
CA SER A 376 -8.49 4.33 -1.68
C SER A 376 -8.30 4.79 -3.11
N PHE A 377 -7.61 3.98 -3.92
CA PHE A 377 -7.48 4.21 -5.35
C PHE A 377 -8.86 4.19 -6.04
N PHE A 378 -9.69 3.17 -5.84
CA PHE A 378 -11.03 3.12 -6.47
C PHE A 378 -11.93 4.26 -6.00
N ASP A 379 -12.00 4.55 -4.70
CA ASP A 379 -12.82 5.63 -4.12
C ASP A 379 -12.42 7.02 -4.67
N GLN A 380 -11.12 7.28 -4.83
CA GLN A 380 -10.62 8.56 -5.36
C GLN A 380 -10.69 8.61 -6.90
N ALA A 381 -10.41 7.51 -7.60
CA ALA A 381 -10.44 7.44 -9.05
C ALA A 381 -11.87 7.40 -9.63
N SER A 382 -12.90 7.05 -8.86
CA SER A 382 -14.31 7.00 -9.31
C SER A 382 -14.95 8.36 -9.68
N ARG A 383 -14.16 9.42 -9.82
CA ARG A 383 -14.64 10.81 -9.77
C ARG A 383 -14.97 11.47 -11.11
N ASP A 384 -14.14 11.62 -12.15
CA ASP A 384 -12.89 10.98 -12.63
C ASP A 384 -13.10 9.73 -13.56
N VAL A 385 -13.41 8.52 -13.06
CA VAL A 385 -13.57 7.27 -13.85
C VAL A 385 -14.90 6.57 -13.52
N LEU A 386 -15.55 5.89 -14.49
CA LEU A 386 -16.72 5.04 -14.25
C LEU A 386 -16.31 3.56 -14.24
N PHE A 387 -16.27 2.94 -13.06
CA PHE A 387 -16.07 1.50 -12.91
C PHE A 387 -17.41 0.75 -12.84
N LEU A 388 -17.50 -0.43 -13.46
CA LEU A 388 -18.71 -1.26 -13.44
C LEU A 388 -18.55 -2.47 -12.51
N GLU A 389 -19.12 -2.36 -11.31
CA GLU A 389 -19.20 -3.48 -10.37
C GLU A 389 -19.94 -4.69 -10.98
N LYS A 390 -19.53 -5.89 -10.57
CA LYS A 390 -20.28 -7.13 -10.78
C LYS A 390 -21.47 -7.09 -9.85
N SER A 391 -22.64 -6.83 -10.42
CA SER A 391 -23.94 -6.79 -9.73
C SER A 391 -24.10 -7.91 -8.70
N GLY A 392 -24.00 -7.56 -7.41
CA GLY A 392 -24.06 -8.47 -6.28
C GLY A 392 -24.85 -7.87 -5.12
N GLN A 393 -26.17 -8.08 -5.14
CA GLN A 393 -27.12 -7.93 -4.03
C GLN A 393 -26.74 -6.96 -2.87
N THR A 394 -26.88 -5.65 -3.08
CA THR A 394 -27.32 -4.75 -2.01
C THR A 394 -28.30 -3.69 -2.56
N ALA A 395 -29.22 -3.25 -1.70
CA ALA A 395 -30.19 -2.17 -1.93
C ALA A 395 -31.28 -2.38 -3.02
N ASP A 396 -32.09 -3.44 -2.90
CA ASP A 396 -33.54 -3.29 -3.21
C ASP A 396 -34.46 -4.24 -2.40
N THR A 397 -34.32 -4.18 -1.07
CA THR A 397 -35.27 -4.75 -0.10
C THR A 397 -35.76 -3.67 0.88
N ALA A 398 -36.09 -2.49 0.34
CA ALA A 398 -36.63 -1.35 1.09
C ALA A 398 -37.89 -0.72 0.43
N ALA A 399 -38.65 -1.50 -0.35
CA ALA A 399 -39.94 -1.08 -0.93
C ALA A 399 -41.06 -2.14 -0.72
N GLY A 400 -40.92 -2.99 0.29
CA GLY A 400 -41.94 -3.97 0.70
C GLY A 400 -42.95 -3.39 1.69
N GLY A 401 -43.71 -2.37 1.30
CA GLY A 401 -44.80 -1.85 2.12
C GLY A 401 -45.88 -2.92 2.35
N PRO A 402 -46.43 -3.09 3.57
CA PRO A 402 -47.39 -4.15 3.84
C PRO A 402 -48.72 -3.86 3.12
N GLN A 403 -49.03 -4.63 2.08
CA GLN A 403 -50.38 -4.61 1.51
C GLN A 403 -51.36 -5.27 2.48
N THR A 404 -52.29 -4.48 2.99
CA THR A 404 -53.46 -4.96 3.73
C THR A 404 -54.48 -5.55 2.77
N SER A 405 -54.63 -6.86 2.76
CA SER A 405 -55.71 -7.54 2.03
C SER A 405 -57.08 -7.17 2.60
N PRO A 406 -58.05 -6.71 1.79
CA PRO A 406 -59.43 -6.57 2.23
C PRO A 406 -60.14 -7.93 2.22
N THR A 407 -60.68 -8.34 3.37
CA THR A 407 -61.44 -9.58 3.52
C THR A 407 -62.87 -9.41 2.98
N GLY A 408 -63.16 -9.96 1.80
CA GLY A 408 -64.47 -10.60 1.54
C GLY A 408 -64.41 -12.04 2.10
N THR A 409 -65.48 -12.73 2.44
CA THR A 409 -66.93 -12.63 2.12
C THR A 409 -67.71 -13.36 3.27
N PRO A 410 -69.02 -13.68 3.27
CA PRO A 410 -70.01 -13.87 2.17
C PRO A 410 -70.99 -12.71 1.96
#